data_AF-A0A7Y5RJI3-F1
#
_entry.id   AF-A0A7Y5RJI3-F1
#
_cell.length_a   1.000
_cell.length_b   1.000
_cell.length_c   1.000
_cell.angle_alpha   90.00
_cell.angle_beta   90.00
_cell.angle_gamma   90.00
#
_symmetry.space_group_name_H-M   'P 1'
#
loop_
_entity.id
_entity.type
_entity.pdbx_description
1 polymer ?
#
loop_
_entity_poly.entity_id
_entity_poly.type
_entity_poly.pdbx_seq_one_letter_code
_entity_poly.pdbx_strand_id
1 'polypeptide(L)' 'SSNRDDRILDRVDGRLAVISVGEGNDYGHPAPATMKALQDRGFAVHRTDTEGDLAVVTDGTEVSVVAG' A
#
# COMPACT_ATOMS: atom_id res chain seq x y z
N SER A 1 -7.56 -2.06 -14.81
CA SER A 1 -7.17 -0.68 -15.17
C SER A 1 -6.45 -0.08 -13.97
N SER A 2 -5.23 0.44 -14.12
CA SER A 2 -4.45 1.03 -13.02
C SER A 2 -4.51 2.56 -13.08
N ASN A 3 -5.62 3.15 -12.62
CA ASN A 3 -5.74 4.61 -12.54
C ASN A 3 -4.98 5.12 -11.31
N ARG A 4 -3.89 5.85 -11.53
CA ARG A 4 -3.01 6.41 -10.50
C ARG A 4 -2.67 7.85 -10.90
N ASP A 5 -2.78 8.79 -9.95
CA ASP A 5 -2.33 10.17 -10.12
C ASP A 5 -1.10 10.44 -9.25
N ASP A 6 0.06 10.54 -9.90
CA ASP A 6 1.36 10.77 -9.25
C ASP A 6 1.38 12.05 -8.43
N ARG A 7 0.62 13.07 -8.82
CA ARG A 7 0.57 14.34 -8.09
C ARG A 7 -0.04 14.19 -6.70
N ILE A 8 -0.88 13.18 -6.50
CA ILE A 8 -1.41 12.84 -5.17
C ILE A 8 -0.29 12.21 -4.35
N LEU A 9 0.43 11.24 -4.91
CA LEU A 9 1.54 10.57 -4.22
C LEU A 9 2.68 11.51 -3.85
N ASP A 10 2.93 12.53 -4.67
CA ASP A 10 3.96 13.54 -4.42
C ASP A 10 3.56 14.57 -3.33
N ARG A 11 2.25 14.71 -3.07
CA ARG A 11 1.72 15.69 -2.10
C ARG A 11 1.34 15.09 -0.76
N VAL A 12 1.09 13.79 -0.72
CA VAL A 12 0.76 13.08 0.50
C VAL A 12 2.05 12.87 1.29
N ASP A 13 2.17 13.47 2.47
CA ASP A 13 3.27 13.20 3.41
C ASP A 13 3.06 11.86 4.16
N GLY A 14 2.44 10.90 3.47
CA GLY A 14 2.20 9.56 3.98
C GLY A 14 3.47 8.72 3.85
N ARG A 15 3.70 7.86 4.84
CA ARG A 15 4.78 6.85 4.82
C ARG A 15 4.26 5.43 4.67
N LEU A 16 2.94 5.24 4.62
CA LEU A 16 2.27 3.93 4.62
C LEU A 16 1.29 3.82 3.44
N ALA A 17 1.36 2.71 2.72
CA ALA A 17 0.41 2.33 1.67
C ALA A 17 -0.16 0.92 1.97
N VAL A 18 -1.47 0.84 2.19
CA VAL A 18 -2.18 -0.44 2.38
C VAL A 18 -2.97 -0.76 1.11
N ILE A 19 -2.75 -1.94 0.55
CA ILE A 19 -3.36 -2.38 -0.71
C ILE A 19 -4.22 -3.60 -0.44
N SER A 20 -5.54 -3.44 -0.56
CA SER A 20 -6.46 -4.57 -0.52
C SER A 20 -6.51 -5.26 -1.88
N VAL A 21 -6.15 -6.54 -1.89
CA VAL A 21 -6.17 -7.43 -3.06
C VAL A 21 -6.34 -8.87 -2.59
N GLY A 22 -7.04 -9.68 -3.37
CA GLY A 22 -7.26 -11.10 -3.07
C GLY A 22 -6.03 -11.96 -3.38
N GLU A 23 -5.84 -13.03 -2.60
CA GLU A 23 -4.82 -14.05 -2.87
C GLU A 23 -4.97 -14.64 -4.28
N GLY A 24 -3.85 -14.80 -4.99
CA GLY A 24 -3.83 -15.39 -6.32
C GLY A 24 -4.49 -14.53 -7.42
N ASN A 25 -4.66 -13.22 -7.20
CA ASN A 25 -5.24 -12.31 -8.19
C ASN A 25 -4.43 -12.27 -9.50
N ASP A 26 -4.95 -12.92 -10.54
CA ASP A 26 -4.37 -13.02 -11.89
C ASP A 26 -4.70 -11.82 -12.78
N TYR A 27 -5.51 -10.88 -12.28
CA TYR A 27 -5.91 -9.66 -12.97
C TYR A 27 -4.77 -8.63 -13.16
N GLY A 28 -3.57 -8.92 -12.63
CA GLY A 28 -2.39 -8.06 -12.77
C GLY A 28 -2.40 -6.84 -11.85
N HIS A 29 -3.19 -6.89 -10.77
CA HIS A 29 -3.20 -5.88 -9.71
C HIS A 29 -2.65 -6.43 -8.39
N PRO A 30 -1.93 -5.61 -7.59
CA PRO A 30 -1.51 -4.24 -7.88
C PRO A 30 -0.49 -4.16 -9.03
N ALA A 31 -0.63 -3.15 -9.89
CA ALA A 31 0.21 -3.03 -11.08
C ALA A 31 1.69 -2.80 -10.68
N PRO A 32 2.68 -3.45 -11.32
CA PRO A 32 4.10 -3.29 -10.97
C PRO A 32 4.59 -1.84 -10.97
N ALA A 33 4.08 -1.01 -11.90
CA ALA A 33 4.40 0.42 -11.96
C ALA A 33 3.90 1.20 -10.72
N THR A 34 2.74 0.84 -10.18
CA THR A 34 2.21 1.44 -8.95
C THR A 34 3.06 1.04 -7.75
N MET A 35 3.43 -0.24 -7.66
CA MET A 35 4.30 -0.75 -6.59
C MET A 35 5.66 -0.04 -6.59
N LYS A 36 6.29 0.07 -7.77
CA LYS A 36 7.55 0.80 -7.94
C LYS A 36 7.42 2.26 -7.55
N ALA A 37 6.36 2.94 -7.97
CA ALA A 37 6.19 4.35 -7.66
C ALA A 37 6.01 4.65 -6.16
N LEU A 38 5.35 3.75 -5.42
CA LEU A 38 5.23 3.83 -3.96
C LEU A 38 6.58 3.60 -3.27
N GLN A 39 7.31 2.56 -3.70
CA GLN A 39 8.64 2.25 -3.17
C GLN A 39 9.65 3.37 -3.42
N ASP A 40 9.69 3.92 -4.64
CA ASP A 40 10.59 5.03 -5.02
C ASP A 40 10.32 6.31 -4.19
N ARG A 41 9.12 6.45 -3.62
CA ARG A 41 8.71 7.57 -2.75
C ARG A 41 8.84 7.26 -1.26
N GLY A 42 9.35 6.07 -0.90
CA GLY A 42 9.60 5.69 0.49
C GLY A 42 8.36 5.26 1.27
N PHE A 43 7.28 4.86 0.59
CA PHE A 43 6.14 4.24 1.27
C PHE A 43 6.51 2.84 1.75
N ALA A 44 6.21 2.52 3.00
CA ALA A 44 6.05 1.15 3.47
C ALA A 44 4.77 0.59 2.85
N VAL A 45 4.89 -0.48 2.06
CA VAL A 45 3.76 -1.05 1.32
C VAL A 45 3.34 -2.37 1.95
N HIS A 46 2.07 -2.47 2.33
CA HIS A 46 1.46 -3.69 2.86
C HIS A 46 0.31 -4.17 1.97
N ARG A 47 0.15 -5.49 1.84
CA ARG A 47 -0.86 -6.10 0.95
C ARG A 47 -1.56 -7.29 1.60
N THR A 48 -2.89 -7.34 1.45
CA THR A 48 -3.70 -8.42 2.05
C THR A 48 -3.51 -9.78 1.37
N ASP A 49 -3.09 -9.82 0.11
CA ASP A 49 -2.83 -11.09 -0.59
C ASP A 49 -1.54 -11.78 -0.16
N THR A 50 -0.62 -11.05 0.47
CA THR A 50 0.66 -11.58 0.96
C THR A 50 0.72 -11.66 2.48
N GLU A 51 -0.01 -10.80 3.17
CA GLU A 51 0.05 -10.63 4.63
C GLU A 51 -1.27 -10.95 5.34
N GLY A 52 -2.30 -11.38 4.60
CA GLY A 52 -3.61 -11.69 5.18
C GLY A 52 -4.32 -10.44 5.70
N ASP A 53 -4.95 -10.56 6.88
CA ASP A 53 -5.67 -9.45 7.49
C ASP A 53 -4.70 -8.39 8.01
N LEU A 54 -4.95 -7.12 7.69
CA LEU A 54 -4.12 -6.00 8.11
C LEU A 54 -4.89 -5.05 9.02
N ALA A 55 -4.32 -4.72 10.17
CA ALA A 55 -4.80 -3.68 11.07
C ALA A 55 -3.81 -2.51 11.11
N VAL A 56 -4.29 -1.30 10.79
CA VAL A 56 -3.52 -0.06 11.00
C VAL A 56 -3.89 0.48 12.38
N VAL A 57 -2.90 0.57 13.26
CA VAL A 57 -3.06 1.03 14.64
C VAL A 57 -2.23 2.29 14.86
N THR A 58 -2.71 3.15 15.76
CA THR A 58 -1.99 4.35 16.17
C THR A 58 -2.22 4.63 17.64
N ASP A 59 -1.21 5.18 18.31
CA ASP A 59 -1.31 5.70 19.67
C ASP A 59 -1.50 7.24 19.70
N GLY A 60 -1.69 7.85 18.53
CA GLY A 60 -1.77 9.31 18.36
C GLY A 60 -0.42 9.98 18.08
N THR A 61 0.69 9.26 18.20
CA THR A 61 2.05 9.74 17.87
C THR A 61 2.72 8.90 16.79
N GLU A 62 2.50 7.59 16.80
CA GLU A 62 3.09 6.65 15.86
C GLU A 62 1.99 5.84 15.16
N VAL A 63 2.26 5.41 13.94
CA VAL A 63 1.38 4.54 13.16
C VAL A 63 2.11 3.22 12.92
N SER A 64 1.44 2.11 13.20
CA SER A 64 1.96 0.75 13.01
C SER A 64 0.96 -0.11 12.23
N VAL A 65 1.46 -1.15 11.57
CA VAL A 65 0.64 -2.16 10.88
C VAL A 65 0.86 -3.52 11.54
N VAL A 66 -0.24 -4.21 11.85
CA VAL A 66 -0.24 -5.59 12.36
C VAL A 66 -0.86 -6.48 11.29
N ALA A 67 -0.18 -7.59 10.98
CA ALA A 67 -0.65 -8.63 10.06
C ALA A 67 -1.14 -9.86 10.85
N GLY A 68 -2.20 -10.50 10.35
CA GLY A 68 -2.85 -11.68 10.94
C GLY A 68 -2.36 -13.02 10.40
#